data_AF-J3KHC9-F1
#
_entry.id   AF-J3KHC9-F1
#
_cell.length_a   1.000
_cell.length_b   1.000
_cell.length_c   1.000
_cell.angle_alpha   90.00
_cell.angle_beta   90.00
_cell.angle_gamma   90.00
#
_symmetry.space_group_name_H-M   'P 1'
#
loop_
_entity.id
_entity.type
_entity.pdbx_description
1 polymer ?
#
loop_
_entity_poly.entity_id
_entity_poly.type
_entity_poly.pdbx_seq_one_letter_code
_entity_poly.pdbx_strand_id
1 'polypeptide(L)'
;MPIKAAFAPRNIPFCIVNEAALNYNNVPRVLNFLEICVPEHNLSAAASQIASYTDIFRRFPWPEEAHRNLYTDYKKLYPRFQAFIEGRNLGVIVFPDTFYHLDPLQDNIVQIEAYSAGRIRFSRAV
;
A
#
# COMPACT_ATOMS: atom_id res chain seq x y z
N MET A 1 6.24 2.30 -10.56
CA MET A 1 5.13 1.80 -9.71
C MET A 1 3.94 2.75 -9.83
N PRO A 2 2.77 2.28 -10.32
CA PRO A 2 1.59 3.11 -10.58
C PRO A 2 1.09 3.95 -9.40
N ILE A 3 1.16 3.43 -8.17
CA ILE A 3 0.80 4.17 -6.95
C ILE A 3 1.69 5.40 -6.74
N LYS A 4 3.01 5.28 -6.98
CA LYS A 4 3.93 6.42 -6.89
C LYS A 4 3.56 7.51 -7.89
N ALA A 5 3.16 7.11 -9.10
CA ALA A 5 2.67 8.04 -10.12
C ALA A 5 1.34 8.69 -9.70
N ALA A 6 0.42 7.93 -9.10
CA ALA A 6 -0.85 8.45 -8.59
C ALA A 6 -0.68 9.48 -7.46
N PHE A 7 0.33 9.31 -6.60
CA PHE A 7 0.57 10.21 -5.47
C PHE A 7 1.49 11.40 -5.79
N ALA A 8 2.24 11.34 -6.90
CA ALA A 8 3.19 12.38 -7.29
C ALA A 8 2.56 13.80 -7.42
N PRO A 9 1.36 14.00 -8.00
CA PRO A 9 0.78 15.34 -8.15
C PRO A 9 0.53 16.09 -6.83
N ARG A 10 0.37 15.37 -5.72
CA ARG A 10 0.13 15.92 -4.39
C ARG A 10 1.29 15.68 -3.41
N ASN A 11 2.37 15.08 -3.88
CA ASN A 11 3.50 14.66 -3.07
C ASN A 11 3.08 13.93 -1.78
N ILE A 12 2.11 13.00 -1.89
CA ILE A 12 1.60 12.27 -0.72
C ILE A 12 2.67 11.26 -0.30
N PRO A 13 3.26 11.37 0.90
CA PRO A 13 4.18 10.37 1.40
C PRO A 13 3.41 9.08 1.66
N PHE A 14 4.03 7.95 1.35
CA PHE A 14 3.44 6.65 1.55
C PHE A 14 4.50 5.59 1.82
N CYS A 15 4.10 4.51 2.48
CA CYS A 15 4.92 3.31 2.59
C CYS A 15 4.10 2.06 2.28
N ILE A 16 4.78 0.97 1.90
CA ILE A 16 4.17 -0.35 1.77
C ILE A 16 4.26 -1.04 3.13
N VAL A 17 3.20 -1.72 3.53
CA VAL A 17 3.10 -2.45 4.81
C VAL A 17 2.66 -3.89 4.62
N ASN A 18 2.62 -4.66 5.71
CA ASN A 18 2.19 -6.06 5.75
C ASN A 18 3.02 -6.97 4.83
N GLU A 19 2.43 -7.98 4.19
CA GLU A 19 3.14 -9.06 3.48
C GLU A 19 4.18 -8.59 2.47
N ALA A 20 3.89 -7.52 1.74
CA ALA A 20 4.81 -6.97 0.74
C ALA A 20 6.06 -6.32 1.38
N ALA A 21 5.92 -5.74 2.58
CA ALA A 21 7.04 -5.19 3.35
C ALA A 21 7.80 -6.25 4.14
N LEU A 22 7.10 -7.28 4.63
CA LEU A 22 7.65 -8.37 5.43
C LEU A 22 8.28 -9.50 4.59
N ASN A 23 8.56 -9.29 3.30
CA ASN A 23 9.22 -10.30 2.48
C ASN A 23 10.73 -10.42 2.80
N TYR A 24 11.06 -10.75 4.05
CA TYR A 24 12.41 -10.77 4.64
C TYR A 24 13.40 -11.69 3.92
N ASN A 25 12.91 -12.71 3.22
CA ASN A 25 13.76 -13.73 2.58
C ASN A 25 13.83 -13.59 1.05
N ASN A 26 13.27 -12.52 0.46
CA ASN A 26 13.13 -12.40 -1.00
C ASN A 26 12.49 -13.62 -1.67
N VAL A 27 11.66 -14.36 -0.94
CA VAL A 27 10.99 -15.54 -1.48
C VAL A 27 9.89 -15.03 -2.40
N PRO A 28 9.81 -15.52 -3.65
CA PRO A 28 8.70 -15.19 -4.54
C PRO A 28 7.37 -15.56 -3.87
N ARG A 29 6.52 -14.57 -3.63
CA ARG A 29 5.18 -14.76 -3.07
C ARG A 29 4.15 -14.14 -4.00
N VAL A 30 3.03 -14.82 -4.17
CA VAL A 30 1.88 -14.28 -4.89
C VAL A 30 1.19 -13.29 -3.96
N LEU A 31 1.32 -11.99 -4.26
CA LEU A 31 0.61 -10.93 -3.54
C LEU A 31 -0.77 -10.75 -4.16
N ASN A 32 -1.81 -11.03 -3.37
CA ASN A 32 -3.19 -10.74 -3.75
C ASN A 32 -3.60 -9.31 -3.38
N PHE A 33 -2.94 -8.75 -2.36
CA PHE A 33 -3.18 -7.39 -1.87
C PHE A 33 -1.87 -6.67 -1.65
N LEU A 34 -1.84 -5.41 -2.05
CA LEU A 34 -0.84 -4.44 -1.65
C LEU A 34 -1.46 -3.48 -0.64
N GLU A 35 -0.87 -3.43 0.55
CA GLU A 35 -1.32 -2.55 1.62
C GLU A 35 -0.38 -1.36 1.72
N ILE A 36 -0.96 -0.16 1.76
CA ILE A 36 -0.23 1.10 1.69
C ILE A 36 -0.67 1.97 2.85
N CYS A 37 0.29 2.56 3.56
CA CYS A 37 -0.01 3.62 4.53
C CYS A 37 0.25 4.99 3.94
N VAL A 38 -0.60 5.95 4.29
CA VAL A 38 -0.45 7.39 4.06
C VAL A 38 -0.73 8.12 5.37
N PRO A 39 -0.29 9.37 5.55
CA PRO A 39 -0.68 10.14 6.73
C PRO A 39 -2.21 10.21 6.86
N GLU A 40 -2.76 10.07 8.06
CA GLU A 40 -4.21 10.02 8.27
C GLU A 40 -4.95 11.20 7.62
N HIS A 41 -4.40 12.42 7.76
CA HIS A 41 -4.95 13.63 7.16
C HIS A 41 -4.98 13.60 5.61
N ASN A 42 -4.17 12.73 4.98
CA ASN A 42 -4.11 12.55 3.54
C ASN A 42 -4.94 11.37 3.03
N LEU A 43 -5.58 10.57 3.90
CA LEU A 43 -6.29 9.35 3.49
C LEU A 43 -7.33 9.60 2.39
N SER A 44 -8.17 10.63 2.57
CA SER A 44 -9.19 10.98 1.58
C SER A 44 -8.59 11.49 0.26
N ALA A 45 -7.54 12.30 0.34
CA ALA A 45 -6.83 12.80 -0.84
C ALA A 45 -6.15 11.66 -1.61
N ALA A 46 -5.49 10.74 -0.91
CA ALA A 46 -4.84 9.56 -1.48
C ALA A 46 -5.86 8.65 -2.19
N ALA A 47 -6.99 8.36 -1.56
CA ALA A 47 -8.07 7.60 -2.17
C ALA A 47 -8.61 8.27 -3.44
N SER A 48 -8.76 9.60 -3.42
CA SER A 48 -9.23 10.37 -4.57
C SER A 48 -8.21 10.37 -5.72
N GLN A 49 -6.91 10.46 -5.40
CA GLN A 49 -5.84 10.36 -6.41
C GLN A 49 -5.79 8.96 -7.04
N ILE A 50 -5.86 7.87 -6.26
CA ILE A 50 -5.91 6.52 -6.86
C ILE A 50 -7.16 6.36 -7.74
N ALA A 51 -8.30 6.88 -7.28
CA ALA A 51 -9.55 6.81 -8.04
C ALA A 51 -9.52 7.58 -9.37
N SER A 52 -8.66 8.60 -9.52
CA SER A 52 -8.55 9.35 -10.78
C SER A 52 -7.72 8.66 -11.85
N TYR A 53 -6.92 7.65 -11.49
CA TYR A 53 -6.12 6.83 -12.42
C TYR A 53 -6.92 5.61 -12.87
N THR A 54 -8.02 5.86 -13.59
CA THR A 54 -9.05 4.87 -13.95
C THR A 54 -8.60 3.84 -14.99
N ASP A 55 -7.52 4.14 -15.72
CA ASP A 55 -6.84 3.25 -16.64
C ASP A 55 -6.14 2.08 -15.92
N ILE A 56 -5.72 2.30 -14.67
CA ILE A 56 -4.99 1.32 -13.86
C ILE A 56 -5.85 0.79 -12.72
N PHE A 57 -6.56 1.68 -12.02
CA PHE A 57 -7.28 1.36 -10.79
C PHE A 57 -8.79 1.44 -10.98
N ARG A 58 -9.49 0.49 -10.38
CA ARG A 58 -10.94 0.49 -10.24
C ARG A 58 -11.29 0.42 -8.77
N ARG A 59 -12.33 1.15 -8.35
CA ARG A 59 -12.88 0.98 -7.00
C ARG A 59 -13.34 -0.47 -6.84
N PHE A 60 -12.96 -1.08 -5.73
CA PHE A 60 -13.29 -2.47 -5.45
C PHE A 60 -13.88 -2.56 -4.04
N PRO A 61 -15.19 -2.30 -3.90
CA PRO A 61 -15.84 -2.28 -2.60
C PRO A 61 -15.73 -3.64 -1.92
N TRP A 62 -15.80 -3.63 -0.59
CA TRP A 62 -15.82 -4.86 0.18
C TRP A 62 -17.10 -5.65 -0.12
N PRO A 63 -17.00 -7.00 -0.22
CA PRO A 63 -18.18 -7.83 -0.46
C PRO A 63 -19.20 -7.65 0.67
N GLU A 64 -20.48 -7.77 0.31
CA GLU A 64 -21.60 -7.65 1.25
C GLU A 64 -21.51 -8.64 2.41
N GLU A 65 -22.25 -8.34 3.48
CA GLU A 65 -22.16 -8.99 4.79
C GLU A 65 -22.28 -10.52 4.79
N ALA A 66 -22.88 -11.11 3.76
CA ALA A 66 -22.95 -12.56 3.57
C ALA A 66 -21.56 -13.24 3.42
N HIS A 67 -20.49 -12.48 3.22
CA HIS A 67 -19.11 -12.97 3.06
C HIS A 67 -18.17 -12.49 4.19
N ARG A 68 -18.70 -12.22 5.40
CA ARG A 68 -17.90 -11.82 6.57
C ARG A 68 -16.78 -12.83 6.83
N ASN A 69 -15.58 -12.28 6.96
CA ASN A 69 -14.41 -13.00 7.43
C ASN A 69 -13.74 -12.12 8.50
N LEU A 70 -13.60 -12.66 9.71
CA LEU A 70 -12.97 -11.97 10.85
C LEU A 70 -11.58 -11.40 10.50
N TYR A 71 -10.88 -12.02 9.55
CA TYR A 71 -9.55 -11.59 9.09
C TYR A 71 -9.55 -10.36 8.18
N THR A 72 -10.70 -9.91 7.66
CA THR A 72 -10.80 -8.76 6.74
C THR A 72 -11.77 -7.69 7.21
N ASP A 73 -12.62 -7.98 8.20
CA ASP A 73 -13.66 -7.05 8.65
C ASP A 73 -13.11 -5.71 9.16
N TYR A 74 -11.99 -5.73 9.87
CA TYR A 74 -11.34 -4.50 10.36
C TYR A 74 -10.78 -3.61 9.22
N LYS A 75 -10.55 -4.17 8.03
CA LYS A 75 -10.05 -3.42 6.85
C LYS A 75 -11.18 -2.72 6.08
N LYS A 76 -12.44 -3.03 6.38
CA LYS A 76 -13.61 -2.56 5.61
C LYS A 76 -13.83 -1.06 5.66
N LEU A 77 -13.32 -0.41 6.69
CA LEU A 77 -13.41 1.03 6.89
C LEU A 77 -12.51 1.82 5.94
N TYR A 78 -11.60 1.14 5.22
CA TYR A 78 -10.56 1.78 4.44
C TYR A 78 -10.78 1.65 2.92
N PRO A 79 -10.36 2.68 2.15
CA PRO A 79 -10.46 2.68 0.70
C PRO A 79 -9.78 1.47 0.06
N ARG A 80 -10.52 0.78 -0.81
CA ARG A 80 -10.07 -0.41 -1.52
C ARG A 80 -10.25 -0.27 -3.03
N PHE A 81 -9.22 -0.69 -3.74
CA PHE A 81 -9.13 -0.66 -5.20
C PHE A 81 -8.67 -2.01 -5.73
N GLN A 82 -8.86 -2.20 -7.02
CA GLN A 82 -8.26 -3.28 -7.78
C GLN A 82 -7.43 -2.64 -8.90
N ALA A 83 -6.17 -3.06 -8.99
CA ALA A 83 -5.27 -2.71 -10.08
C ALA A 83 -5.17 -3.90 -11.04
N PHE A 84 -5.18 -3.64 -12.34
CA PHE A 84 -4.88 -4.65 -13.35
C PHE A 84 -3.45 -4.43 -13.86
N ILE A 85 -2.55 -5.34 -13.48
CA ILE A 85 -1.11 -5.24 -13.79
C ILE A 85 -0.70 -6.54 -14.46
N GLU A 86 -0.17 -6.45 -15.68
CA GLU A 86 0.40 -7.59 -16.42
C GLU A 86 -0.54 -8.82 -16.51
N GLY A 87 -1.83 -8.58 -16.75
CA GLY A 87 -2.81 -9.67 -16.86
C GLY A 87 -3.35 -10.20 -15.53
N ARG A 88 -2.94 -9.62 -14.39
CA ARG A 88 -3.35 -10.06 -13.04
C ARG A 88 -4.08 -8.96 -12.28
N ASN A 89 -5.05 -9.38 -11.47
CA ASN A 89 -5.73 -8.50 -10.52
C ASN A 89 -4.95 -8.44 -9.22
N LEU A 90 -4.61 -7.23 -8.79
CA LEU A 90 -3.99 -6.94 -7.50
C LEU A 90 -4.93 -6.05 -6.70
N GLY A 91 -5.35 -6.48 -5.51
CA GLY A 91 -6.08 -5.62 -4.59
C GLY A 91 -5.15 -4.55 -4.00
N VAL A 92 -5.66 -3.35 -3.79
CA VAL A 92 -4.92 -2.27 -3.14
C VAL A 92 -5.78 -1.71 -2.02
N ILE A 93 -5.23 -1.59 -0.81
CA ILE A 93 -5.92 -1.00 0.34
C ILE A 93 -5.07 0.15 0.87
N VAL A 94 -5.71 1.29 1.12
CA VAL A 94 -5.06 2.50 1.64
C VAL A 94 -5.43 2.67 3.11
N PHE A 95 -4.44 2.58 3.99
CA PHE A 95 -4.57 2.77 5.43
C PHE A 95 -4.02 4.14 5.85
N PRO A 96 -4.56 4.74 6.92
CA PRO A 96 -3.88 5.81 7.61
C PRO A 96 -2.66 5.25 8.38
N ASP A 97 -1.66 6.08 8.61
CA ASP A 97 -0.46 5.75 9.38
C ASP A 97 -0.77 5.38 10.84
N THR A 98 -1.81 5.98 11.42
CA THR A 98 -2.32 5.64 12.76
C THR A 98 -2.83 4.20 12.90
N PHE A 99 -3.22 3.55 11.80
CA PHE A 99 -3.68 2.15 11.83
C PHE A 99 -2.54 1.17 12.14
N TYR A 100 -1.32 1.45 11.65
CA TYR A 100 -0.12 0.64 11.89
C TYR A 100 0.83 1.27 12.91
N HIS A 101 0.40 2.32 13.62
CA HIS A 101 1.22 3.09 14.57
C HIS A 101 2.51 3.63 13.94
N LEU A 102 2.40 4.09 12.69
CA LEU A 102 3.49 4.70 11.95
C LEU A 102 3.44 6.23 12.01
N ASP A 103 2.51 6.83 12.75
CA ASP A 103 2.39 8.28 12.85
C ASP A 103 3.52 8.90 13.70
N PRO A 104 4.20 9.97 13.20
CA PRO A 104 4.10 10.52 11.85
C PRO A 104 4.82 9.63 10.82
N LEU A 105 4.14 9.33 9.70
CA LEU A 105 4.64 8.37 8.69
C LEU A 105 6.08 8.63 8.22
N GLN A 106 6.44 9.90 8.11
CA GLN A 106 7.72 10.36 7.56
C GLN A 106 8.92 9.87 8.38
N ASP A 107 8.75 9.74 9.69
CA ASP A 107 9.82 9.30 10.61
C ASP A 107 10.03 7.78 10.54
N ASN A 108 9.06 7.05 9.99
CA ASN A 108 9.06 5.59 9.86
C ASN A 108 9.42 5.11 8.45
N ILE A 109 9.62 6.03 7.49
CA ILE A 109 10.09 5.70 6.14
C ILE A 109 11.62 5.65 6.14
N VAL A 110 12.16 4.45 6.00
CA VAL A 110 13.60 4.22 5.90
C VAL A 110 14.12 4.78 4.57
N GLN A 111 14.97 5.82 4.64
CA GLN A 111 15.68 6.32 3.46
C GLN A 111 16.90 5.46 3.17
N ILE A 112 16.80 4.58 2.17
CA ILE A 112 17.86 3.62 1.82
C ILE A 112 19.18 4.35 1.51
N GLU A 113 19.12 5.54 0.92
CA GLU A 113 20.28 6.37 0.59
C GLU A 113 21.05 6.88 1.82
N ALA A 114 20.37 6.98 2.98
CA ALA A 114 20.99 7.38 4.23
C ALA A 114 21.80 6.26 4.89
N TYR A 115 21.66 5.01 4.43
CA TYR A 115 22.40 3.87 4.96
C TYR A 115 23.64 3.59 4.10
N SER A 116 24.82 3.67 4.71
CA SER A 116 26.06 3.18 4.10
C SER A 116 25.89 1.73 3.69
N ALA A 117 26.30 1.37 2.47
CA ALA A 117 26.14 0.03 1.87
C ALA A 117 26.62 -1.16 2.74
N GLY A 118 27.40 -0.90 3.80
CA GLY A 118 27.88 -1.91 4.75
C GLY A 118 27.01 -2.18 5.98
N ARG A 119 25.98 -1.38 6.28
CA ARG A 119 25.22 -1.50 7.55
C ARG A 119 23.89 -2.25 7.47
N ILE A 120 23.23 -2.30 6.30
CA ILE A 120 21.98 -3.03 6.11
C ILE A 120 21.99 -3.68 4.72
N ARG A 121 21.95 -5.01 4.68
CA ARG A 121 21.79 -5.78 3.43
C ARG A 121 20.29 -5.88 3.14
N PHE A 122 19.76 -4.91 2.40
CA PHE A 122 18.47 -5.11 1.75
C PHE A 122 18.63 -6.19 0.68
N SER A 123 17.81 -7.21 0.76
CA SER A 123 17.81 -8.30 -0.20
C SER A 123 17.38 -7.72 -1.56
N ARG A 124 18.33 -7.58 -2.48
CA ARG A 124 18.04 -7.10 -3.85
C ARG A 124 17.46 -8.26 -4.66
N ALA A 125 16.33 -8.03 -5.33
CA ALA A 125 15.89 -8.92 -6.40
C ALA A 125 16.89 -8.78 -7.56
N VAL A 126 17.40 -9.91 -8.03
CA VAL A 126 18.28 -10.02 -9.22
C VAL A 126 17.40 -10.02 -10.46
#